data_AF-A0A9R1PRT6-F1
#
_entry.id   AF-A0A9R1PRT6-F1
#
_cell.length_a   1.000
_cell.length_b   1.000
_cell.length_c   1.000
_cell.angle_alpha   90.00
_cell.angle_beta   90.00
_cell.angle_gamma   90.00
#
_symmetry.space_group_name_H-M   'P 1'
#
loop_
_entity.id
_entity.type
_entity.pdbx_description
1 polymer ?
#
loop_
_entity_poly.entity_id
_entity_poly.type
_entity_poly.pdbx_seq_one_letter_code
_entity_poly.pdbx_strand_id
1 'polypeptide(L)'
;METMSEYESQKRMLEDLQLRLTEAEQKIVDGEKLRKKLHNTILELKGNIRVFCRVRPLLSNESGAVSYPNNGENIGRGVELMHNTQSYSFAFDKVFDHSASQEDVFTEISQLVQSALDGYKVCIFAYGQTGSGKTHTMMGNPEFNDQKGLIPRSLEQIFQTSQCLMSQGWKYKMQASMLEIYNETIRDLLATSRTSIQDGAASKYNIKHDANGNTQVSDLTIVDVRSINEVSSLLKRAAQSRLT
;
A
#
# COMPACT_ATOMS: atom_id res chain seq x y z
N MET A 1 20.20 -47.62 37.47
CA MET A 1 19.82 -48.26 36.18
C MET A 1 18.63 -47.54 35.57
N GLU A 2 17.55 -47.30 36.32
CA GLU A 2 16.39 -46.50 35.88
C GLU A 2 16.76 -45.09 35.37
N THR A 3 17.60 -44.35 36.10
CA THR A 3 18.03 -43.00 35.72
C THR A 3 18.79 -42.91 34.39
N MET A 4 19.55 -43.95 34.02
CA MET A 4 20.26 -43.99 32.74
C MET A 4 19.30 -44.29 31.57
N SER A 5 18.31 -45.15 31.81
CA SER A 5 17.26 -45.46 30.83
C SER A 5 16.33 -44.26 30.58
N GLU A 6 15.99 -43.50 31.62
CA GLU A 6 15.23 -42.26 31.49
C GLU A 6 16.00 -41.20 30.70
N TYR A 7 17.30 -41.03 30.99
CA TYR A 7 18.17 -40.11 30.25
C TYR A 7 18.26 -40.46 28.77
N GLU A 8 18.45 -41.73 28.42
CA GLU A 8 18.47 -42.17 27.02
C GLU A 8 17.13 -41.96 26.31
N SER A 9 16.02 -42.20 27.00
CA SER A 9 14.67 -41.95 26.47
C SER A 9 14.43 -40.46 26.18
N GLN A 10 14.78 -39.60 27.15
CA GLN A 10 14.70 -38.14 26.98
C GLN A 10 15.60 -37.63 25.86
N LYS A 11 16.83 -38.18 25.73
CA LYS A 11 17.75 -37.83 24.65
C LYS A 11 17.18 -38.17 23.27
N ARG A 12 16.60 -39.36 23.10
CA ARG A 12 15.93 -39.76 21.84
C ARG A 12 14.73 -38.88 21.54
N MET A 13 13.95 -38.51 22.56
CA MET A 13 12.82 -37.59 22.41
C MET A 13 13.28 -36.20 21.97
N LEU A 14 14.38 -35.68 22.54
CA LEU A 14 14.95 -34.39 22.12
C LEU A 14 15.44 -34.42 20.66
N GLU A 15 16.10 -35.50 20.25
CA GLU A 15 16.57 -35.68 18.87
C GLU A 15 15.39 -35.75 17.86
N ASP A 16 14.33 -36.49 18.18
CA ASP A 16 13.10 -36.54 17.37
C ASP A 16 12.39 -35.17 17.30
N LEU A 17 12.29 -34.46 18.43
CA LEU A 17 11.70 -33.11 18.45
C LEU A 17 12.51 -32.10 17.62
N GLN A 18 13.84 -32.16 17.67
CA GLN A 18 14.71 -31.31 16.85
C GLN A 18 14.55 -31.59 15.36
N LEU A 19 14.45 -32.88 14.98
CA LEU A 19 14.21 -33.27 13.59
C LEU A 19 12.86 -32.73 13.11
N ARG A 20 11.79 -32.93 13.88
CA ARG A 20 10.44 -32.44 13.54
C ARG A 20 10.38 -30.91 13.45
N LEU A 21 11.09 -30.21 14.34
CA LEU A 21 11.18 -28.75 14.29
C LEU A 21 11.82 -28.30 12.97
N THR A 22 12.94 -28.93 12.59
CA THR A 22 13.65 -28.62 11.34
C THR A 22 12.78 -28.88 10.12
N GLU A 23 12.05 -30.00 10.09
CA GLU A 23 11.10 -30.32 9.02
C GLU A 23 9.94 -29.31 8.95
N ALA A 24 9.42 -28.88 10.10
CA ALA A 24 8.35 -27.89 10.17
C ALA A 24 8.82 -26.52 9.67
N GLU A 25 10.01 -26.07 10.08
CA GLU A 25 10.64 -24.83 9.60
C GLU A 25 10.83 -24.86 8.08
N GLN A 26 11.33 -25.98 7.54
CA GLN A 26 11.50 -26.15 6.09
C GLN A 26 10.16 -26.06 5.34
N LYS A 27 9.11 -26.71 5.86
CA LYS A 27 7.76 -26.64 5.28
C LYS A 27 7.19 -25.21 5.30
N ILE A 28 7.45 -24.44 6.35
CA ILE A 28 7.03 -23.03 6.44
C ILE A 28 7.73 -22.22 5.35
N VAL A 29 9.05 -22.37 5.19
CA VAL A 29 9.83 -21.65 4.17
C VAL A 29 9.36 -21.98 2.76
N ASP A 30 9.14 -23.26 2.46
CA ASP A 30 8.68 -23.68 1.13
C ASP A 30 7.22 -23.29 0.86
N GLY A 31 6.38 -23.31 1.90
CA GLY A 31 5.02 -22.76 1.87
C GLY A 31 5.00 -21.27 1.51
N GLU A 32 5.85 -20.47 2.14
CA GLU A 32 5.97 -19.03 1.84
C GLU A 32 6.47 -18.77 0.41
N LYS A 33 7.45 -19.55 -0.08
CA LYS A 33 7.89 -19.46 -1.48
C LYS A 33 6.75 -19.75 -2.46
N LEU A 34 5.96 -20.79 -2.19
CA LEU A 34 4.81 -21.15 -3.02
C LEU A 34 3.73 -20.06 -2.98
N ARG A 35 3.41 -19.54 -1.79
CA ARG A 35 2.46 -18.42 -1.61
C ARG A 35 2.89 -17.21 -2.45
N LYS A 36 4.16 -16.80 -2.37
CA LYS A 36 4.71 -15.67 -3.16
C LYS A 36 4.55 -15.91 -4.66
N LYS A 37 4.87 -17.11 -5.13
CA LYS A 37 4.73 -17.48 -6.54
C LYS A 37 3.28 -17.42 -7.01
N LEU A 38 2.36 -18.04 -6.28
CA LEU A 38 0.94 -18.04 -6.62
C LEU A 38 0.34 -16.64 -6.56
N HIS A 39 0.70 -15.85 -5.56
CA HIS A 39 0.27 -14.46 -5.43
C HIS A 39 0.69 -13.62 -6.63
N ASN A 40 1.95 -13.75 -7.07
CA ASN A 40 2.43 -13.07 -8.27
C ASN A 40 1.67 -13.51 -9.54
N THR A 41 1.48 -14.81 -9.73
CA THR A 41 0.70 -15.33 -10.87
C THR A 41 -0.72 -14.79 -10.89
N ILE A 42 -1.40 -14.71 -9.74
CA ILE A 42 -2.74 -14.13 -9.65
C ILE A 42 -2.74 -12.66 -10.05
N LEU A 43 -1.75 -11.88 -9.62
CA LEU A 43 -1.64 -10.46 -9.98
C LEU A 43 -1.34 -10.26 -11.48
N GLU A 44 -0.45 -11.06 -12.05
CA GLU A 44 -0.15 -11.03 -13.48
C GLU A 44 -1.39 -11.36 -14.33
N LEU A 45 -2.16 -12.39 -13.92
CA LEU A 45 -3.41 -12.76 -14.58
C LEU A 45 -4.49 -11.69 -14.48
N LYS A 46 -4.51 -10.93 -13.37
CA LYS A 46 -5.39 -9.75 -13.22
C LYS A 46 -4.91 -8.53 -13.99
N GLY A 47 -3.68 -8.55 -14.51
CA GLY A 47 -3.04 -7.42 -15.17
C GLY A 47 -2.13 -6.60 -14.25
N ASN A 48 -0.93 -6.30 -14.76
CA ASN A 48 0.07 -5.49 -14.04
C ASN A 48 -0.30 -4.01 -13.92
N ILE A 49 -1.15 -3.53 -14.82
CA ILE A 49 -1.73 -2.18 -14.79
C ILE A 49 -3.22 -2.38 -14.63
N ARG A 50 -3.79 -1.78 -13.59
CA ARG A 50 -5.22 -1.82 -13.30
C ARG A 50 -5.75 -0.42 -13.10
N VAL A 51 -6.90 -0.13 -13.66
CA VAL A 51 -7.60 1.14 -13.59
C VAL A 51 -8.92 0.93 -12.87
N PHE A 52 -9.06 1.58 -11.73
CA PHE A 52 -10.30 1.58 -10.95
C PHE A 52 -10.98 2.93 -11.05
N CYS A 53 -12.31 2.91 -11.22
CA CYS A 53 -13.14 4.09 -11.09
C CYS A 53 -13.76 4.10 -9.70
N ARG A 54 -13.72 5.24 -9.00
CA ARG A 54 -14.42 5.43 -7.73
C ARG A 54 -15.30 6.66 -7.83
N VAL A 55 -16.61 6.44 -7.71
CA VAL A 55 -17.61 7.50 -7.71
C VAL A 55 -17.86 7.88 -6.25
N ARG A 56 -17.64 9.15 -5.90
CA ARG A 56 -17.96 9.63 -4.55
C ARG A 56 -19.46 9.88 -4.38
N PRO A 57 -19.99 9.86 -3.15
CA PRO A 57 -21.33 10.37 -2.87
C PRO A 57 -21.51 11.79 -3.39
N LEU A 58 -22.73 12.09 -3.87
CA LEU A 58 -23.14 13.44 -4.24
C LEU A 58 -23.21 14.31 -2.98
N LEU A 59 -22.74 15.55 -3.09
CA LEU A 59 -22.97 16.56 -2.06
C LEU A 59 -24.40 17.09 -2.20
N SER A 60 -24.93 17.70 -1.14
CA SER A 60 -26.32 18.18 -1.06
C SER A 60 -26.74 19.13 -2.20
N ASN A 61 -25.77 19.75 -2.87
CA ASN A 61 -25.99 20.74 -3.94
C ASN A 61 -25.73 20.16 -5.35
N GLU A 62 -25.53 18.85 -5.48
CA GLU A 62 -25.18 18.19 -6.75
C GLU A 62 -26.32 17.29 -7.23
N SER A 63 -26.57 17.30 -8.54
CA SER A 63 -27.50 16.37 -9.19
C SER A 63 -26.71 15.26 -9.89
N GLY A 64 -27.12 14.01 -9.66
CA GLY A 64 -26.45 12.84 -10.21
C GLY A 64 -26.76 12.63 -11.68
N ALA A 65 -25.72 12.38 -12.48
CA ALA A 65 -25.82 11.98 -13.89
C ALA A 65 -25.10 10.65 -14.17
N VAL A 66 -24.82 9.87 -13.12
CA VAL A 66 -24.05 8.62 -13.17
C VAL A 66 -24.98 7.44 -12.94
N SER A 67 -24.96 6.47 -13.85
CA SER A 67 -25.64 5.17 -13.70
C SER A 67 -24.63 4.02 -13.78
N TYR A 68 -25.01 2.90 -13.18
CA TYR A 68 -24.22 1.67 -13.17
C TYR A 68 -24.98 0.57 -13.91
N PRO A 69 -24.31 -0.26 -14.72
CA PRO A 69 -24.96 -1.37 -15.40
C PRO A 69 -25.51 -2.39 -14.39
N ASN A 70 -26.81 -2.69 -14.51
CA ASN A 70 -27.49 -3.67 -13.65
C ASN A 70 -27.56 -5.09 -14.25
N ASN A 71 -27.12 -5.27 -15.50
CA ASN A 71 -27.10 -6.57 -16.20
C ASN A 71 -25.98 -6.62 -17.25
N GLY A 72 -25.52 -7.82 -17.59
CA GLY A 72 -24.47 -8.07 -18.60
C GLY A 72 -23.05 -8.21 -18.05
N GLU A 73 -22.07 -8.27 -18.96
CA GLU A 73 -20.66 -8.55 -18.63
C GLU A 73 -19.95 -7.40 -17.88
N ASN A 74 -20.53 -6.19 -17.91
CA ASN A 74 -19.95 -4.98 -17.31
C ASN A 74 -20.44 -4.69 -15.89
N ILE A 75 -21.17 -5.61 -15.24
CA ILE A 75 -21.58 -5.43 -13.84
C ILE A 75 -20.34 -5.26 -12.96
N GLY A 76 -20.28 -4.16 -12.20
CA GLY A 76 -19.13 -3.81 -11.35
C GLY A 76 -17.89 -3.32 -12.11
N ARG A 77 -17.96 -3.16 -13.43
CA ARG A 77 -16.87 -2.70 -14.31
C ARG A 77 -17.24 -1.52 -15.20
N GLY A 78 -18.52 -1.33 -15.47
CA GLY A 78 -19.03 -0.23 -16.29
C GLY A 78 -19.53 0.95 -15.47
N VAL A 79 -19.38 2.15 -16.02
CA VAL A 79 -20.02 3.38 -15.54
C VAL A 79 -20.58 4.14 -16.74
N GLU A 80 -21.79 4.65 -16.60
CA GLU A 80 -22.49 5.40 -17.63
C GLU A 80 -22.73 6.83 -17.16
N LEU A 81 -22.39 7.79 -18.02
CA LEU A 81 -22.52 9.23 -17.77
C LEU A 81 -23.50 9.82 -18.78
N MET A 82 -24.53 10.51 -18.28
CA MET A 82 -25.47 11.23 -19.14
C MET A 82 -25.11 12.73 -19.18
N HIS A 83 -24.75 13.24 -20.37
CA HIS A 83 -24.41 14.65 -20.56
C HIS A 83 -25.08 15.18 -21.83
N ASN A 84 -25.87 16.25 -21.71
CA ASN A 84 -26.60 16.87 -22.82
C ASN A 84 -27.35 15.87 -23.72
N THR A 85 -28.12 14.96 -23.11
CA THR A 85 -28.89 13.88 -23.77
C THR A 85 -28.06 12.79 -24.46
N GLN A 86 -26.73 12.85 -24.39
CA GLN A 86 -25.83 11.79 -24.85
C GLN A 86 -25.40 10.92 -23.67
N SER A 87 -25.40 9.61 -23.88
CA SER A 87 -24.88 8.63 -22.93
C SER A 87 -23.46 8.23 -23.30
N TYR A 88 -22.56 8.28 -22.33
CA TYR A 88 -21.17 7.87 -22.46
C TYR A 88 -20.91 6.69 -21.54
N SER A 89 -20.51 5.55 -22.10
CA SER A 89 -20.20 4.35 -21.32
C SER A 89 -18.69 4.13 -21.27
N PHE A 90 -18.18 3.84 -20.06
CA PHE A 90 -16.77 3.57 -19.81
C PHE A 90 -16.63 2.25 -19.06
N ALA A 91 -15.59 1.48 -19.38
CA ALA A 91 -15.26 0.23 -18.72
C ALA A 91 -13.90 0.33 -18.02
N PHE A 92 -13.84 -0.22 -16.81
CA PHE A 92 -12.69 -0.26 -15.92
C PHE A 92 -12.49 -1.67 -15.36
N ASP A 93 -11.36 -1.94 -14.72
CA ASP A 93 -11.14 -3.23 -14.06
C ASP A 93 -12.12 -3.45 -12.90
N LYS A 94 -12.49 -2.35 -12.24
CA LYS A 94 -13.55 -2.28 -11.22
C LYS A 94 -14.09 -0.85 -11.09
N VAL A 95 -15.39 -0.74 -10.86
CA VAL A 95 -16.08 0.50 -10.51
C VAL A 95 -16.60 0.39 -9.09
N PHE A 96 -16.18 1.32 -8.24
CA PHE A 96 -16.72 1.53 -6.90
C PHE A 96 -17.78 2.61 -6.98
N ASP A 97 -19.02 2.24 -6.69
CA ASP A 97 -20.14 3.18 -6.65
C ASP A 97 -20.08 4.11 -5.42
N HIS A 98 -21.06 5.00 -5.30
CA HIS A 98 -21.14 5.95 -4.20
C HIS A 98 -21.31 5.32 -2.81
N SER A 99 -21.74 4.06 -2.72
CA SER A 99 -21.92 3.33 -1.46
C SER A 99 -20.63 2.65 -0.99
N ALA A 100 -19.65 2.48 -1.87
CA ALA A 100 -18.41 1.80 -1.56
C ALA A 100 -17.60 2.53 -0.48
N SER A 101 -17.32 1.80 0.60
CA SER A 101 -16.57 2.29 1.74
C SER A 101 -15.07 2.39 1.44
N GLN A 102 -14.30 2.99 2.36
CA GLN A 102 -12.83 2.96 2.27
C GLN A 102 -12.28 1.55 2.34
N GLU A 103 -12.95 0.66 3.08
CA GLU A 103 -12.56 -0.72 3.26
C GLU A 103 -12.78 -1.56 2.01
N ASP A 104 -13.89 -1.34 1.30
CA ASP A 104 -14.16 -2.01 0.02
C ASP A 104 -13.08 -1.70 -1.02
N VAL A 105 -12.66 -0.42 -1.08
CA VAL A 105 -11.58 0.02 -1.96
C VAL A 105 -10.25 -0.59 -1.51
N PHE A 106 -9.96 -0.58 -0.21
CA PHE A 106 -8.72 -1.15 0.32
C PHE A 106 -8.63 -2.67 0.10
N THR A 107 -9.73 -3.39 0.20
CA THR A 107 -9.76 -4.85 0.01
C THR A 107 -9.20 -5.26 -1.35
N GLU A 108 -9.51 -4.51 -2.41
CA GLU A 108 -8.95 -4.76 -3.75
C GLU A 108 -7.47 -4.39 -3.89
N ILE A 109 -7.03 -3.38 -3.13
CA ILE A 109 -5.67 -2.86 -3.14
C ILE A 109 -4.73 -3.66 -2.23
N SER A 110 -5.26 -4.32 -1.20
CA SER A 110 -4.50 -5.09 -0.20
C SER A 110 -3.55 -6.12 -0.82
N GLN A 111 -3.93 -6.72 -1.95
CA GLN A 111 -3.11 -7.68 -2.70
C GLN A 111 -1.85 -7.02 -3.30
N LEU A 112 -1.93 -5.75 -3.70
CA LEU A 112 -0.75 -5.00 -4.16
C LEU A 112 0.19 -4.68 -2.99
N VAL A 113 -0.37 -4.35 -1.82
CA VAL A 113 0.43 -4.12 -0.60
C VAL A 113 1.21 -5.38 -0.23
N GLN A 114 0.57 -6.55 -0.34
CA GLN A 114 1.25 -7.84 -0.14
C GLN A 114 2.36 -8.08 -1.18
N SER A 115 2.14 -7.71 -2.44
CA SER A 115 3.16 -7.81 -3.49
C SER A 115 4.39 -6.95 -3.18
N ALA A 116 4.20 -5.77 -2.60
CA ALA A 116 5.30 -4.91 -2.15
C ALA A 116 6.14 -5.58 -1.04
N LEU A 117 5.49 -6.25 -0.08
CA LEU A 117 6.19 -7.04 0.94
C LEU A 117 6.93 -8.26 0.36
N ASP A 118 6.40 -8.83 -0.72
CA ASP A 118 6.99 -9.98 -1.40
C ASP A 118 8.20 -9.60 -2.29
N GLY A 119 8.46 -8.30 -2.45
CA GLY A 119 9.67 -7.77 -3.11
C GLY A 119 9.41 -7.06 -4.45
N TYR A 120 8.15 -6.82 -4.82
CA TYR A 120 7.79 -6.17 -6.08
C TYR A 120 7.60 -4.65 -5.92
N LYS A 121 7.93 -3.89 -6.97
CA LYS A 121 7.65 -2.44 -7.00
C LYS A 121 6.17 -2.21 -7.29
N VAL A 122 5.49 -1.45 -6.44
CA VAL A 122 4.07 -1.12 -6.56
C VAL A 122 3.88 0.38 -6.57
N CYS A 123 3.04 0.86 -7.49
CA CYS A 123 2.63 2.26 -7.57
C CYS A 123 1.11 2.36 -7.50
N ILE A 124 0.61 3.21 -6.61
CA ILE A 124 -0.82 3.53 -6.49
C ILE A 124 -0.93 5.05 -6.56
N PHE A 125 -1.68 5.56 -7.53
CA PHE A 125 -1.95 6.97 -7.67
C PHE A 125 -3.46 7.20 -7.84
N ALA A 126 -3.92 8.35 -7.37
CA ALA A 126 -5.31 8.78 -7.52
C ALA A 126 -5.37 9.93 -8.52
N TYR A 127 -6.25 9.82 -9.51
CA TYR A 127 -6.45 10.80 -10.57
C TYR A 127 -7.89 11.33 -10.58
N GLY A 128 -8.06 12.59 -11.01
CA GLY A 128 -9.36 13.25 -11.10
C GLY A 128 -9.31 14.74 -10.78
N GLN A 129 -10.40 15.46 -11.01
CA GLN A 129 -10.50 16.90 -10.74
C GLN A 129 -10.42 17.25 -9.24
N THR A 130 -10.20 18.52 -8.91
CA THR A 130 -10.33 19.02 -7.53
C THR A 130 -11.75 18.74 -7.02
N GLY A 131 -11.85 18.25 -5.78
CA GLY A 131 -13.13 17.84 -5.19
C GLY A 131 -13.62 16.44 -5.58
N SER A 132 -12.92 15.67 -6.43
CA SER A 132 -13.34 14.31 -6.81
C SER A 132 -13.10 13.23 -5.75
N GLY A 133 -12.45 13.56 -4.63
CA GLY A 133 -12.17 12.61 -3.55
C GLY A 133 -10.80 11.91 -3.60
N LYS A 134 -9.82 12.43 -4.36
CA LYS A 134 -8.43 11.90 -4.40
C LYS A 134 -7.80 11.81 -3.00
N THR A 135 -7.76 12.93 -2.27
CA THR A 135 -7.20 12.99 -0.91
C THR A 135 -7.99 12.11 0.07
N HIS A 136 -9.32 12.10 -0.06
CA HIS A 136 -10.17 11.21 0.73
C HIS A 136 -9.86 9.73 0.47
N THR A 137 -9.59 9.34 -0.78
CA THR A 137 -9.23 7.95 -1.11
C THR A 137 -7.84 7.58 -0.57
N MET A 138 -6.84 8.43 -0.79
CA MET A 138 -5.46 8.12 -0.40
C MET A 138 -5.22 8.23 1.10
N MET A 139 -5.67 9.32 1.73
CA MET A 139 -5.43 9.58 3.15
C MET A 139 -6.66 9.24 4.00
N GLY A 140 -7.85 9.64 3.52
CA GLY A 140 -9.09 9.55 4.30
C GLY A 140 -9.04 10.43 5.54
N ASN A 141 -9.86 10.08 6.53
CA ASN A 141 -9.75 10.66 7.86
C ASN A 141 -9.09 9.64 8.80
N PRO A 142 -7.82 9.83 9.21
CA PRO A 142 -7.11 8.88 10.04
C PRO A 142 -7.62 8.82 11.49
N GLU A 143 -8.43 9.78 11.93
CA GLU A 143 -8.99 9.81 13.30
C GLU A 143 -10.13 8.80 13.48
N PHE A 144 -10.84 8.47 12.41
CA PHE A 144 -11.93 7.49 12.43
C PHE A 144 -11.51 6.23 11.69
N ASN A 145 -11.57 5.07 12.37
CA ASN A 145 -11.09 3.81 11.82
C ASN A 145 -11.71 3.46 10.45
N ASP A 146 -13.01 3.68 10.32
CA ASP A 146 -13.75 3.35 9.10
C ASP A 146 -13.44 4.31 7.94
N GLN A 147 -12.92 5.50 8.24
CA GLN A 147 -12.62 6.54 7.25
C GLN A 147 -11.14 6.58 6.83
N LYS A 148 -10.27 5.75 7.42
CA LYS A 148 -8.87 5.60 7.00
C LYS A 148 -8.79 5.29 5.51
N GLY A 149 -7.98 6.05 4.77
CA GLY A 149 -7.75 5.82 3.34
C GLY A 149 -6.76 4.70 3.06
N LEU A 150 -6.31 4.63 1.81
CA LEU A 150 -5.37 3.60 1.34
C LEU A 150 -4.02 3.65 2.06
N ILE A 151 -3.41 4.83 2.19
CA ILE A 151 -2.08 4.99 2.81
C ILE A 151 -2.04 4.45 4.25
N PRO A 152 -2.90 4.90 5.19
CA PRO A 152 -2.86 4.39 6.56
C PRO A 152 -3.15 2.88 6.64
N ARG A 153 -4.14 2.37 5.88
CA ARG A 153 -4.48 0.93 5.86
C ARG A 153 -3.35 0.08 5.28
N SER A 154 -2.68 0.55 4.22
CA SER A 154 -1.52 -0.13 3.63
C SER A 154 -0.37 -0.24 4.63
N LEU A 155 -0.10 0.83 5.38
CA LEU A 155 0.94 0.84 6.40
C LEU A 155 0.61 -0.12 7.55
N GLU A 156 -0.64 -0.12 8.01
CA GLU A 156 -1.11 -1.08 9.02
C GLU A 156 -0.89 -2.53 8.57
N GLN A 157 -1.30 -2.87 7.35
CA GLN A 157 -1.07 -4.21 6.77
C GLN A 157 0.43 -4.53 6.67
N ILE A 158 1.27 -3.58 6.21
CA ILE A 158 2.73 -3.76 6.11
C ILE A 158 3.33 -4.13 7.46
N PHE A 159 3.00 -3.37 8.52
CA PHE A 159 3.52 -3.63 9.85
C PHE A 159 2.99 -4.94 10.43
N GLN A 160 1.68 -5.20 10.31
CA GLN A 160 1.07 -6.45 10.79
C GLN A 160 1.69 -7.68 10.13
N THR A 161 1.78 -7.70 8.79
CA THR A 161 2.38 -8.83 8.07
C THR A 161 3.86 -8.96 8.40
N SER A 162 4.61 -7.86 8.52
CA SER A 162 6.03 -7.94 8.88
C SER A 162 6.25 -8.56 10.27
N GLN A 163 5.42 -8.21 11.27
CA GLN A 163 5.50 -8.78 12.61
C GLN A 163 5.13 -10.27 12.62
N CYS A 164 4.11 -10.66 11.85
CA CYS A 164 3.74 -12.06 11.68
C CYS A 164 4.89 -12.88 11.06
N LEU A 165 5.57 -12.33 10.05
CA LEU A 165 6.69 -13.01 9.39
C LEU A 165 7.98 -12.99 10.24
N MET A 166 8.14 -12.05 11.17
CA MET A 166 9.27 -12.05 12.11
C MET A 166 9.29 -13.29 12.99
N SER A 167 8.13 -13.80 13.42
CA SER A 167 8.06 -15.07 14.18
C SER A 167 8.50 -16.29 13.36
N GLN A 168 8.49 -16.17 12.03
CA GLN A 168 8.96 -17.17 11.08
C GLN A 168 10.41 -16.94 10.63
N GLY A 169 11.14 -16.02 11.28
CA GLY A 169 12.56 -15.75 11.02
C GLY A 169 12.84 -14.64 9.99
N TRP A 170 11.83 -13.98 9.43
CA TRP A 170 12.03 -12.89 8.48
C TRP A 170 12.48 -11.60 9.18
N LYS A 171 13.37 -10.84 8.55
CA LYS A 171 13.84 -9.53 9.05
C LYS A 171 13.53 -8.45 8.02
N TYR A 172 12.79 -7.44 8.45
CA TYR A 172 12.41 -6.29 7.62
C TYR A 172 13.09 -5.02 8.12
N LYS A 173 13.60 -4.20 7.20
CA LYS A 173 13.96 -2.81 7.44
C LYS A 173 13.04 -1.93 6.61
N MET A 174 12.32 -1.03 7.26
CA MET A 174 11.37 -0.13 6.60
C MET A 174 11.87 1.31 6.66
N GLN A 175 11.77 2.00 5.54
CA GLN A 175 12.16 3.40 5.39
C GLN A 175 11.05 4.15 4.66
N ALA A 176 10.80 5.39 5.07
CA ALA A 176 9.79 6.26 4.48
C ALA A 176 10.39 7.60 4.07
N SER A 177 9.93 8.11 2.92
CA SER A 177 10.24 9.44 2.43
C SER A 177 8.97 10.04 1.83
N MET A 178 8.74 11.35 2.03
CA MET A 178 7.57 12.03 1.49
C MET A 178 8.00 13.34 0.84
N LEU A 179 7.56 13.56 -0.40
CA LEU A 179 7.85 14.75 -1.17
C LEU A 179 6.59 15.26 -1.87
N GLU A 180 6.64 16.53 -2.24
CA GLU A 180 5.67 17.22 -3.07
C GLU A 180 6.36 17.71 -4.34
N ILE A 181 5.67 17.59 -5.47
CA ILE A 181 6.10 18.18 -6.74
C ILE A 181 5.07 19.26 -7.06
N TYR A 182 5.51 20.51 -7.11
CA TYR A 182 4.68 21.66 -7.45
C TYR A 182 5.45 22.55 -8.43
N ASN A 183 4.83 22.83 -9.58
CA ASN A 183 5.45 23.62 -10.65
C ASN A 183 6.86 23.13 -11.00
N GLU A 184 7.00 21.83 -11.30
CA GLU A 184 8.26 21.15 -11.59
C GLU A 184 9.36 21.28 -10.50
N THR A 185 8.99 21.73 -9.30
CA THR A 185 9.91 21.89 -8.17
C THR A 185 9.61 20.82 -7.12
N ILE A 186 10.64 20.10 -6.70
CA ILE A 186 10.55 19.09 -5.64
C ILE A 186 10.73 19.76 -4.29
N ARG A 187 9.85 19.42 -3.35
CA ARG A 187 9.90 19.83 -1.96
C ARG A 187 9.84 18.62 -1.04
N ASP A 188 10.80 18.54 -0.12
CA ASP A 188 10.79 17.53 0.94
C ASP A 188 9.77 17.91 2.04
N LEU A 189 8.82 17.01 2.31
CA LEU A 189 7.76 17.20 3.32
C LEU A 189 8.18 16.72 4.72
N LEU A 190 9.31 16.03 4.85
CA LEU A 190 9.81 15.49 6.12
C LEU A 190 11.01 16.25 6.67
N ALA A 191 11.59 17.17 5.90
CA ALA A 191 12.71 18.01 6.32
C ALA A 191 12.38 18.80 7.61
N THR A 192 13.22 18.64 8.64
CA THR A 192 13.02 19.27 9.97
C THR A 192 13.48 20.72 10.00
N SER A 193 14.45 21.07 9.16
CA SER A 193 14.86 22.44 8.95
C SER A 193 14.13 22.96 7.72
N ARG A 194 13.31 24.00 7.91
CA ARG A 194 13.08 24.96 6.83
C ARG A 194 14.43 25.63 6.60
N THR A 195 15.35 24.97 5.89
CA THR A 195 16.47 25.68 5.29
C THR A 195 15.80 26.75 4.46
N SER A 196 15.88 27.96 4.98
CA SER A 196 15.45 29.21 4.40
C SER A 196 15.81 29.20 2.93
N ILE A 197 14.93 29.77 2.12
CA ILE A 197 15.14 30.09 0.70
C ILE A 197 16.20 31.20 0.60
N GLN A 198 17.34 30.99 1.23
CA GLN A 198 18.50 31.86 1.28
C GLN A 198 19.70 30.93 1.15
N ASP A 199 19.93 30.51 -0.09
CA ASP A 199 21.23 30.60 -0.74
C ASP A 199 21.09 29.97 -2.12
N GLY A 200 21.54 30.70 -3.15
CA GLY A 200 21.41 30.38 -4.57
C GLY A 200 22.21 29.15 -5.02
N ALA A 201 22.01 28.00 -4.39
CA ALA A 201 22.53 26.71 -4.82
C ALA A 201 21.46 25.98 -5.64
N ALA A 202 21.78 25.72 -6.91
CA ALA A 202 21.01 24.90 -7.83
C ALA A 202 20.50 23.60 -7.17
N SER A 203 19.20 23.36 -7.30
CA SER A 203 18.49 22.08 -7.13
C SER A 203 19.04 21.13 -6.05
N LYS A 204 18.64 21.33 -4.78
CA LYS A 204 18.89 20.38 -3.68
C LYS A 204 18.32 18.98 -3.98
N TYR A 205 17.27 18.88 -4.79
CA TYR A 205 16.55 17.63 -5.05
C TYR A 205 16.57 17.30 -6.54
N ASN A 206 17.49 16.43 -6.97
CA ASN A 206 17.58 15.96 -8.34
C ASN A 206 17.15 14.50 -8.46
N ILE A 207 16.38 14.20 -9.50
CA ILE A 207 15.99 12.83 -9.84
C ILE A 207 17.17 12.14 -10.51
N LYS A 208 17.63 11.04 -9.92
CA LYS A 208 18.70 10.19 -10.46
C LYS A 208 18.16 8.80 -10.72
N HIS A 209 18.59 8.21 -11.83
CA HIS A 209 18.29 6.83 -12.19
C HIS A 209 19.57 6.02 -12.08
N ASP A 210 19.51 4.89 -11.38
CA ASP A 210 20.62 3.93 -11.35
C ASP A 210 20.57 2.97 -12.55
N ALA A 211 21.66 2.22 -12.77
CA ALA A 211 21.76 1.24 -13.85
C ALA A 211 20.77 0.06 -13.72
N ASN A 212 20.16 -0.12 -12.54
CA ASN A 212 19.18 -1.15 -12.25
C ASN A 212 17.73 -0.65 -12.41
N GLY A 213 17.54 0.57 -12.92
CA GLY A 213 16.21 1.17 -13.10
C GLY A 213 15.54 1.60 -11.80
N ASN A 214 16.29 1.82 -10.71
CA ASN A 214 15.79 2.48 -9.52
C ASN A 214 15.91 3.99 -9.67
N THR A 215 14.87 4.68 -9.25
CA THR A 215 14.81 6.15 -9.23
C THR A 215 15.00 6.62 -7.79
N GLN A 216 15.92 7.56 -7.58
CA GLN A 216 16.17 8.19 -6.29
C GLN A 216 16.19 9.70 -6.44
N VAL A 217 15.77 10.41 -5.39
CA VAL A 217 15.87 11.87 -5.32
C VAL A 217 17.01 12.21 -4.38
N SER A 218 17.98 13.02 -4.84
CA SER A 218 19.11 13.43 -4.01
C SER A 218 18.65 14.23 -2.79
N ASP A 219 19.34 14.04 -1.66
CA ASP A 219 19.16 14.83 -0.43
C ASP A 219 17.75 14.79 0.18
N LEU A 220 16.91 13.85 -0.25
CA LEU A 220 15.59 13.61 0.32
C LEU A 220 15.72 13.01 1.72
N THR A 221 14.95 13.53 2.68
CA THR A 221 14.90 12.99 4.04
C THR A 221 14.30 11.58 4.01
N ILE A 222 15.11 10.59 4.37
CA ILE A 222 14.70 9.20 4.54
C ILE A 222 14.66 8.91 6.04
N VAL A 223 13.49 8.47 6.53
CA VAL A 223 13.29 8.15 7.94
C VAL A 223 13.11 6.64 8.09
N ASP A 224 13.93 6.03 8.94
CA ASP A 224 13.73 4.64 9.38
C ASP A 224 12.44 4.57 10.22
N VAL A 225 11.55 3.64 9.90
CA VAL A 225 10.28 3.50 10.63
C VAL A 225 10.17 2.11 11.23
N ARG A 226 9.84 2.06 12.53
CA ARG A 226 9.75 0.82 13.32
C ARG A 226 8.35 0.51 13.81
N SER A 227 7.43 1.48 13.76
CA SER A 227 6.06 1.31 14.21
C SER A 227 5.05 2.12 13.41
N ILE A 228 3.79 1.70 13.47
CA ILE A 228 2.68 2.42 12.85
C ILE A 228 2.49 3.83 13.45
N ASN A 229 2.81 4.01 14.73
CA ASN A 229 2.71 5.30 15.41
C ASN A 229 3.71 6.31 14.86
N GLU A 230 4.94 5.87 14.58
CA GLU A 230 5.96 6.69 13.93
C GLU A 230 5.50 7.13 12.54
N VAL A 231 4.98 6.22 11.69
CA VAL A 231 4.48 6.64 10.36
C VAL A 231 3.30 7.58 10.48
N SER A 232 2.37 7.32 11.41
CA SER A 232 1.22 8.19 11.62
C SER A 232 1.67 9.62 11.98
N SER A 233 2.72 9.75 12.79
CA SER A 233 3.31 11.06 13.10
C SER A 233 3.96 11.71 11.87
N LEU A 234 4.63 10.94 11.01
CA LEU A 234 5.22 11.43 9.78
C LEU A 234 4.15 11.91 8.79
N LEU A 235 3.05 11.16 8.64
CA LEU A 235 1.92 11.53 7.79
C LEU A 235 1.27 12.84 8.26
N LYS A 236 1.06 12.99 9.57
CA LYS A 236 0.52 14.24 10.15
C LYS A 236 1.45 15.43 9.87
N ARG A 237 2.76 15.24 10.07
CA ARG A 237 3.76 16.29 9.81
C ARG A 237 3.85 16.67 8.33
N ALA A 238 3.80 15.69 7.45
CA ALA A 238 3.77 15.91 6.00
C ALA A 238 2.49 16.62 5.56
N ALA A 239 1.33 16.25 6.13
CA ALA A 239 0.05 16.91 5.84
C ALA A 239 0.05 18.40 6.21
N GLN A 240 0.69 18.78 7.32
CA GLN A 240 0.85 20.18 7.74
C GLN A 240 1.82 20.98 6.86
N SER A 241 2.76 20.30 6.19
CA SER A 241 3.79 20.93 5.36
C SER A 241 3.39 21.08 3.90
N ARG A 242 2.25 20.48 3.53
CA ARG A 242 1.71 20.44 2.18
C ARG A 242 1.19 21.82 1.77
N LEU A 243 1.45 22.23 0.54
CA LEU A 243 0.90 23.47 0.00
C LEU A 243 -0.60 23.24 -0.31
N THR A 244 -1.47 24.02 0.33
CA THR A 244 -2.91 24.11 0.00
C THR A 244 -3.16 25.18 -1.05
#